data_AF-A0A938IZW6-F1
#
_entry.id   AF-A0A938IZW6-F1
#
_cell.length_a   1.000
_cell.length_b   1.000
_cell.length_c   1.000
_cell.angle_alpha   90.00
_cell.angle_beta   90.00
_cell.angle_gamma   90.00
#
_symmetry.space_group_name_H-M   'P 1'
#
loop_
_entity.id
_entity.type
_entity.pdbx_description
1 polymer ?
#
loop_
_entity_poly.entity_id
_entity_poly.type
_entity_poly.pdbx_seq_one_letter_code
_entity_poly.pdbx_strand_id
1 'polypeptide(L)'
;MGDDRPPRNLKAMLSEAKDTSELMVDLAYAALFFDDEAMANEVHELEERLRDLVHEMREVCVLAARSPREAEQMSSVLHLVSAIERLANAAIDVTRVVTHRLGIPPDLVADLAAAEEISHRVRIRPDSSLAQRRLEEVELPVEVGMRVMAIRRGKVWLIDPDGDDLLVADDVVILRGAPDGIDELRQLAGAPEWRPPTVDHDPTITDLDRAVDVLVEMKNISEVAVGLAYSALLFNDQSLAAEVSQLEDRLDEMRERLEVWVLRSAADEVDPSPLRGLLHLGAAAEEIGDAAQQMVWLVEE
;
A
#
# COMPACT_ATOMS: atom_id res chain seq x y z
N MET A 1 -12.40 -14.86 30.40
CA MET A 1 -10.94 -14.98 30.48
C MET A 1 -10.44 -13.62 30.03
N GLY A 2 -10.16 -12.73 30.98
CA GLY A 2 -9.77 -11.36 30.67
C GLY A 2 -8.43 -11.41 29.95
N ASP A 3 -8.38 -10.78 28.79
CA ASP A 3 -7.15 -10.58 28.04
C ASP A 3 -6.25 -9.65 28.87
N ASP A 4 -5.20 -10.22 29.47
CA ASP A 4 -4.26 -9.54 30.39
C ASP A 4 -3.25 -8.67 29.61
N ARG A 5 -3.70 -8.11 28.48
CA ARG A 5 -2.95 -7.11 27.71
C ARG A 5 -3.16 -5.74 28.38
N PRO A 6 -2.08 -4.99 28.69
CA PRO A 6 -2.23 -3.64 29.21
C PRO A 6 -3.10 -2.83 28.23
N PRO A 7 -4.03 -1.99 28.73
CA PRO A 7 -4.92 -1.22 27.85
C PRO A 7 -4.07 -0.43 26.87
N ARG A 8 -4.23 -0.72 25.58
CA ARG A 8 -3.49 -0.05 24.53
C ARG A 8 -3.92 1.41 24.49
N ASN A 9 -2.96 2.32 24.43
CA ASN A 9 -3.25 3.74 24.27
C ASN A 9 -3.75 3.98 22.84
N LEU A 10 -4.87 4.68 22.68
CA LEU A 10 -5.46 5.05 21.39
C LEU A 10 -4.45 5.68 20.43
N LYS A 11 -3.52 6.49 20.94
CA LYS A 11 -2.43 7.06 20.11
C LYS A 11 -1.53 5.98 19.50
N ALA A 12 -1.17 4.95 20.27
CA ALA A 12 -0.34 3.86 19.78
C ALA A 12 -1.10 2.99 18.77
N MET A 13 -2.40 2.80 18.98
CA MET A 13 -3.26 2.09 18.04
C MET A 13 -3.39 2.84 16.72
N LEU A 14 -3.59 4.17 16.76
CA LEU A 14 -3.62 4.99 15.55
C LEU A 14 -2.29 4.97 14.78
N SER A 15 -1.16 4.99 15.49
CA SER A 15 0.16 4.85 14.86
C SER A 15 0.28 3.51 14.14
N GLU A 16 -0.08 2.40 14.81
CA GLU A 16 -0.05 1.09 14.16
C GLU A 16 -1.03 1.01 12.99
N ALA A 17 -2.23 1.60 13.10
CA ALA A 17 -3.22 1.62 12.04
C ALA A 17 -2.71 2.38 10.81
N LYS A 18 -2.05 3.53 11.04
CA LYS A 18 -1.33 4.28 10.01
C LYS A 18 -0.32 3.39 9.31
N ASP A 19 0.66 2.88 10.05
CA ASP A 19 1.79 2.16 9.47
C ASP A 19 1.33 0.87 8.76
N THR A 20 0.27 0.23 9.27
CA THR A 20 -0.40 -0.91 8.61
C THR A 20 -1.05 -0.49 7.30
N SER A 21 -1.82 0.61 7.28
CA SER A 21 -2.52 1.07 6.08
C SER A 21 -1.58 1.54 4.97
N GLU A 22 -0.48 2.22 5.30
CA GLU A 22 0.55 2.62 4.32
C GLU A 22 1.21 1.38 3.71
N LEU A 23 1.59 0.40 4.54
CA LEU A 23 2.15 -0.86 4.07
C LEU A 23 1.17 -1.63 3.16
N MET A 24 -0.13 -1.61 3.47
CA MET A 24 -1.15 -2.25 2.65
C MET A 24 -1.23 -1.63 1.25
N VAL A 25 -1.20 -0.31 1.12
CA VAL A 25 -1.24 0.38 -0.18
C VAL A 25 0.01 0.05 -0.99
N ASP A 26 1.19 0.18 -0.39
CA ASP A 26 2.48 -0.14 -1.01
C ASP A 26 2.52 -1.59 -1.52
N LEU A 27 2.06 -2.54 -0.70
CA LEU A 27 2.03 -3.96 -1.04
C LEU A 27 0.96 -4.32 -2.06
N ALA A 28 -0.19 -3.63 -2.06
CA ALA A 28 -1.25 -3.90 -3.01
C ALA A 28 -0.81 -3.56 -4.43
N TYR A 29 -0.17 -2.40 -4.61
CA TYR A 29 0.44 -2.04 -5.89
C TYR A 29 1.58 -2.98 -6.27
N ALA A 30 2.47 -3.35 -5.33
CA ALA A 30 3.50 -4.34 -5.62
C ALA A 30 2.91 -5.70 -6.05
N ALA A 31 1.86 -6.19 -5.40
CA ALA A 31 1.21 -7.45 -5.77
C ALA A 31 0.74 -7.43 -7.23
N LEU A 32 0.23 -6.29 -7.68
CA LEU A 32 -0.14 -6.04 -9.07
C LEU A 32 1.08 -6.10 -9.99
N PHE A 33 2.17 -5.40 -9.64
CA PHE A 33 3.36 -5.27 -10.49
C PHE A 33 4.11 -6.60 -10.67
N PHE A 34 4.09 -7.45 -9.65
CA PHE A 34 4.77 -8.74 -9.72
C PHE A 34 3.84 -9.89 -10.11
N ASP A 35 2.55 -9.61 -10.37
CA ASP A 35 1.50 -10.61 -10.51
C ASP A 35 1.61 -11.68 -9.38
N ASP A 36 1.89 -11.22 -8.16
CA ASP A 36 2.24 -12.07 -7.02
C ASP A 36 1.03 -12.25 -6.10
N GLU A 37 0.27 -13.32 -6.33
CA GLU A 37 -0.85 -13.73 -5.46
C GLU A 37 -0.40 -13.87 -3.99
N ALA A 38 0.86 -14.18 -3.71
CA ALA A 38 1.35 -14.29 -2.35
C ALA A 38 1.57 -12.92 -1.69
N MET A 39 1.91 -11.86 -2.42
CA MET A 39 1.87 -10.48 -1.91
C MET A 39 0.43 -10.04 -1.65
N ALA A 40 -0.50 -10.35 -2.55
CA ALA A 40 -1.92 -10.05 -2.35
C ALA A 40 -2.46 -10.70 -1.06
N ASN A 41 -2.02 -11.92 -0.74
CA ASN A 41 -2.34 -12.58 0.53
C ASN A 41 -1.75 -11.86 1.74
N GLU A 42 -0.55 -11.27 1.63
CA GLU A 42 0.02 -10.48 2.72
C GLU A 42 -0.85 -9.22 3.01
N VAL A 43 -1.37 -8.56 1.97
CA VAL A 43 -2.32 -7.43 2.13
C VAL A 43 -3.60 -7.88 2.84
N HIS A 44 -4.11 -9.08 2.52
CA HIS A 44 -5.30 -9.63 3.18
C HIS A 44 -5.08 -9.87 4.69
N GLU A 45 -3.93 -10.43 5.07
CA GLU A 45 -3.59 -10.65 6.48
C GLU A 45 -3.41 -9.31 7.24
N LEU A 46 -2.87 -8.28 6.58
CA LEU A 46 -2.80 -6.93 7.14
C LEU A 46 -4.19 -6.30 7.29
N GLU A 47 -5.11 -6.54 6.36
CA GLU A 47 -6.50 -6.06 6.47
C GLU A 47 -7.22 -6.69 7.66
N GLU A 48 -7.10 -8.00 7.86
CA GLU A 48 -7.70 -8.67 9.03
C GLU A 48 -7.18 -8.07 10.34
N ARG A 49 -5.86 -7.84 10.41
CA ARG A 49 -5.24 -7.18 11.57
C ARG A 49 -5.76 -5.76 11.77
N LEU A 50 -5.81 -4.96 10.71
CA LEU A 50 -6.27 -3.58 10.78
C LEU A 50 -7.74 -3.50 11.18
N ARG A 51 -8.56 -4.43 10.70
CA ARG A 51 -9.97 -4.55 11.08
C ARG A 51 -10.14 -4.81 12.58
N ASP A 52 -9.35 -5.72 13.14
CA ASP A 52 -9.35 -5.98 14.59
C ASP A 52 -8.93 -4.74 15.38
N LEU A 53 -7.88 -4.04 14.92
CA LEU A 53 -7.40 -2.81 15.54
C LEU A 53 -8.44 -1.68 15.50
N VAL A 54 -9.11 -1.51 14.36
CA VAL A 54 -10.22 -0.57 14.16
C VAL A 54 -11.38 -0.88 15.10
N HIS A 55 -11.72 -2.16 15.27
CA HIS A 55 -12.75 -2.59 16.21
C HIS A 55 -12.40 -2.22 17.65
N GLU A 56 -11.18 -2.53 18.09
CA GLU A 56 -10.70 -2.18 19.43
C GLU A 56 -10.68 -0.65 19.65
N MET A 57 -10.23 0.14 18.66
CA MET A 57 -10.27 1.61 18.75
C MET A 57 -11.69 2.14 18.92
N ARG A 58 -12.67 1.59 18.19
CA ARG A 58 -14.08 1.96 18.30
C ARG A 58 -14.60 1.72 19.72
N GLU A 59 -14.29 0.57 20.32
CA GLU A 59 -14.66 0.26 21.71
C GLU A 59 -14.06 1.26 22.70
N VAL A 60 -12.76 1.56 22.56
CA VAL A 60 -12.06 2.55 23.41
C VAL A 60 -12.73 3.92 23.30
N CYS A 61 -13.01 4.40 22.08
CA CYS A 61 -13.68 5.68 21.85
C CYS A 61 -15.07 5.74 22.51
N VAL A 62 -15.88 4.69 22.37
CA VAL A 62 -17.23 4.63 22.95
C VAL A 62 -17.18 4.64 24.48
N LEU A 63 -16.23 3.92 25.10
CA LEU A 63 -16.09 3.87 26.56
C LEU A 63 -15.51 5.15 27.17
N ALA A 64 -14.75 5.92 26.38
CA ALA A 64 -14.12 7.17 26.79
C ALA A 64 -15.07 8.38 26.71
N ALA A 65 -16.06 8.36 25.81
CA ALA A 65 -17.00 9.47 25.60
C ALA A 65 -18.05 9.60 26.73
N ARG A 66 -17.69 10.24 27.85
CA ARG A 66 -18.55 10.36 29.05
C ARG A 66 -19.23 11.73 29.21
N SER A 67 -18.92 12.66 28.33
CA SER A 67 -19.50 14.00 28.28
C SER A 67 -19.63 14.48 26.83
N PRO A 68 -20.46 15.50 26.54
CA PRO A 68 -20.60 16.02 25.18
C PRO A 68 -19.26 16.46 24.54
N ARG A 69 -18.38 17.07 25.33
CA ARG A 69 -17.04 17.49 24.87
C ARG A 69 -16.13 16.31 24.55
N GLU A 70 -16.14 15.27 25.38
CA GLU A 70 -15.37 14.05 25.10
C GLU A 70 -15.94 13.29 23.90
N ALA A 71 -17.27 13.29 23.73
CA ALA A 71 -17.93 12.68 22.58
C ALA A 71 -17.54 13.37 21.26
N GLU A 72 -17.47 14.70 21.26
CA GLU A 72 -16.98 15.49 20.12
C GLU A 72 -15.54 15.10 19.75
N GLN A 73 -14.63 15.04 20.73
CA GLN A 73 -13.24 14.62 20.50
C GLN A 73 -13.14 13.17 19.99
N MET A 74 -13.92 12.25 20.56
CA MET A 74 -13.94 10.86 20.10
C MET A 74 -14.57 10.70 18.72
N SER A 75 -15.52 11.58 18.34
CA SER A 75 -16.08 11.62 16.99
C SER A 75 -15.00 11.93 15.95
N SER A 76 -14.11 12.89 16.23
CA SER A 76 -12.97 13.20 15.37
C SER A 76 -12.04 11.99 15.18
N VAL A 77 -11.74 11.25 16.27
CA VAL A 77 -10.92 10.04 16.16
C VAL A 77 -11.63 8.95 15.35
N LEU A 78 -12.92 8.73 15.59
CA LEU A 78 -13.72 7.76 14.82
C LEU A 78 -13.78 8.10 13.33
N HIS A 79 -13.77 9.39 12.99
CA HIS A 79 -13.70 9.83 11.60
C HIS A 79 -12.38 9.40 10.95
N LEU A 80 -11.25 9.67 11.61
CA LEU A 80 -9.94 9.22 11.15
C LEU A 80 -9.88 7.69 11.02
N VAL A 81 -10.35 6.96 12.03
CA VAL A 81 -10.40 5.49 12.02
C VAL A 81 -11.22 4.96 10.83
N SER A 82 -12.33 5.63 10.48
CA SER A 82 -13.14 5.27 9.32
C SER A 82 -12.40 5.50 8.00
N ALA A 83 -11.63 6.58 7.89
CA ALA A 83 -10.84 6.86 6.69
C ALA A 83 -9.70 5.84 6.51
N ILE A 84 -9.03 5.44 7.60
CA ILE A 84 -8.02 4.38 7.58
C ILE A 84 -8.63 3.03 7.14
N GLU A 85 -9.83 2.70 7.60
CA GLU A 85 -10.53 1.48 7.15
C GLU A 85 -10.90 1.56 5.65
N ARG A 86 -11.26 2.74 5.12
CA ARG A 86 -11.47 2.94 3.67
C ARG A 86 -10.19 2.71 2.87
N LEU A 87 -9.06 3.27 3.31
CA LEU A 87 -7.75 3.02 2.68
C LEU A 87 -7.44 1.52 2.60
N ALA A 88 -7.68 0.80 3.69
CA ALA A 88 -7.47 -0.64 3.76
C ALA A 88 -8.33 -1.41 2.74
N ASN A 89 -9.61 -1.04 2.62
CA ASN A 89 -10.53 -1.65 1.66
C ASN A 89 -10.10 -1.36 0.21
N ALA A 90 -9.70 -0.12 -0.10
CA ALA A 90 -9.22 0.25 -1.42
C ALA A 90 -7.93 -0.50 -1.80
N ALA A 91 -7.01 -0.69 -0.84
CA ALA A 91 -5.83 -1.53 -1.04
C ALA A 91 -6.21 -2.99 -1.34
N ILE A 92 -7.23 -3.55 -0.68
CA ILE A 92 -7.76 -4.87 -1.05
C ILE A 92 -8.34 -4.86 -2.46
N ASP A 93 -9.05 -3.82 -2.87
CA ASP A 93 -9.61 -3.71 -4.21
C ASP A 93 -8.55 -3.68 -5.30
N VAL A 94 -7.40 -3.03 -5.07
CA VAL A 94 -6.22 -3.15 -5.94
C VAL A 94 -5.79 -4.61 -6.11
N THR A 95 -5.66 -5.37 -5.01
CA THR A 95 -5.24 -6.79 -5.09
C THR A 95 -6.26 -7.69 -5.79
N ARG A 96 -7.54 -7.28 -5.90
CA ARG A 96 -8.56 -8.06 -6.61
C ARG A 96 -8.27 -8.21 -8.09
N VAL A 97 -7.54 -7.26 -8.68
CA VAL A 97 -7.10 -7.35 -10.08
C VAL A 97 -6.27 -8.62 -10.31
N VAL A 98 -5.37 -8.92 -9.37
CA VAL A 98 -4.53 -10.13 -9.38
C VAL A 98 -5.34 -11.35 -8.96
N THR A 99 -5.97 -11.31 -7.77
CA THR A 99 -6.62 -12.51 -7.18
C THR A 99 -7.81 -13.01 -8.00
N HIS A 100 -8.52 -12.13 -8.73
CA HIS A 100 -9.62 -12.49 -9.61
C HIS A 100 -9.22 -12.55 -11.09
N ARG A 101 -7.93 -12.33 -11.41
CA ARG A 101 -7.38 -12.38 -12.77
C ARG A 101 -8.17 -11.50 -13.74
N LEU A 102 -8.36 -10.24 -13.35
CA LEU A 102 -9.12 -9.27 -14.13
C LEU A 102 -8.36 -8.78 -15.38
N GLY A 103 -7.09 -9.18 -15.50
CA GLY A 103 -6.20 -8.83 -16.61
C GLY A 103 -5.48 -7.51 -16.37
N ILE A 104 -4.21 -7.47 -16.77
CA ILE A 104 -3.34 -6.29 -16.65
C ILE A 104 -2.53 -6.26 -17.95
N PRO A 105 -2.51 -5.13 -18.67
CA PRO A 105 -1.66 -4.98 -19.84
C PRO A 105 -0.17 -5.17 -19.48
N PRO A 106 0.62 -5.92 -20.27
CA PRO A 106 2.04 -6.08 -20.01
C PRO A 106 2.81 -4.76 -19.91
N ASP A 107 2.44 -3.77 -20.72
CA ASP A 107 3.06 -2.43 -20.72
C ASP A 107 2.95 -1.76 -19.35
N LEU A 108 1.77 -1.83 -18.71
CA LEU A 108 1.55 -1.34 -17.36
C LEU A 108 2.48 -2.02 -16.34
N VAL A 109 2.66 -3.33 -16.47
CA VAL A 109 3.56 -4.08 -15.59
C VAL A 109 5.02 -3.63 -15.78
N ALA A 110 5.43 -3.40 -17.02
CA ALA A 110 6.78 -2.94 -17.33
C ALA A 110 7.06 -1.52 -16.83
N ASP A 111 6.15 -0.57 -17.09
CA ASP A 111 6.31 0.83 -16.68
C ASP A 111 6.34 0.98 -15.15
N LEU A 112 5.54 0.18 -14.45
CA LEU A 112 5.54 0.18 -12.98
C LEU A 112 6.76 -0.55 -12.40
N ALA A 113 7.27 -1.58 -13.06
CA ALA A 113 8.52 -2.24 -12.67
C ALA A 113 9.76 -1.34 -12.86
N ALA A 114 9.67 -0.32 -13.72
CA ALA A 114 10.71 0.66 -13.95
C ALA A 114 10.68 1.86 -12.96
N ALA A 115 9.79 1.84 -11.96
CA ALA A 115 9.72 2.88 -10.95
C ALA A 115 11.01 3.00 -10.12
N GLU A 116 11.32 4.20 -9.65
CA GLU A 116 12.54 4.49 -8.86
C GLU A 116 12.56 3.71 -7.54
N GLU A 117 11.40 3.49 -6.92
CA GLU A 117 11.23 2.66 -5.73
C GLU A 117 10.04 1.72 -5.88
N ILE A 118 10.25 0.46 -5.47
CA ILE A 118 9.23 -0.58 -5.47
C ILE A 118 9.24 -1.37 -4.16
N SER A 119 8.08 -1.89 -3.79
CA SER A 119 7.95 -2.82 -2.68
C SER A 119 8.15 -4.26 -3.15
N HIS A 120 8.94 -5.04 -2.42
CA HIS A 120 9.31 -6.40 -2.78
C HIS A 120 9.19 -7.36 -1.61
N ARG A 121 8.86 -8.61 -1.90
CA ARG A 121 8.62 -9.66 -0.93
C ARG A 121 9.62 -10.77 -1.11
N VAL A 122 10.29 -11.15 -0.03
CA VAL A 122 11.22 -12.28 -0.03
C VAL A 122 11.04 -13.14 1.22
N ARG A 123 11.11 -14.46 1.03
CA ARG A 123 11.14 -15.40 2.15
C ARG A 123 12.58 -15.80 2.45
N ILE A 124 12.99 -15.67 3.70
CA ILE A 124 14.32 -16.07 4.17
C ILE A 124 14.41 -17.59 4.22
N ARG A 125 15.34 -18.17 3.47
CA ARG A 125 15.60 -19.61 3.54
C ARG A 125 16.50 -19.98 4.73
N PRO A 126 16.35 -21.20 5.29
CA PRO A 126 17.16 -21.65 6.43
C PRO A 126 18.67 -21.54 6.23
N ASP A 127 19.14 -21.81 5.00
CA ASP A 127 20.57 -21.80 4.66
C ASP A 127 21.03 -20.46 4.04
N SER A 128 20.25 -19.40 4.21
CA SER A 128 20.54 -18.10 3.61
C SER A 128 21.50 -17.24 4.44
N SER A 129 22.16 -16.28 3.79
CA SER A 129 23.07 -15.33 4.45
C SER A 129 22.35 -14.37 5.40
N LEU A 130 21.02 -14.24 5.27
CA LEU A 130 20.19 -13.40 6.13
C LEU A 130 19.71 -14.11 7.40
N ALA A 131 19.70 -15.44 7.42
CA ALA A 131 19.16 -16.19 8.55
C ALA A 131 20.02 -15.99 9.81
N GLN A 132 19.35 -15.76 10.95
CA GLN A 132 19.96 -15.54 12.27
C GLN A 132 20.87 -14.29 12.34
N ARG A 133 20.58 -13.26 11.55
CA ARG A 133 21.30 -11.98 11.58
C ARG A 133 20.38 -10.84 11.98
N ARG A 134 20.94 -9.83 12.66
CA ARG A 134 20.19 -8.59 12.97
C ARG A 134 20.14 -7.70 11.73
N LEU A 135 19.08 -6.90 11.59
CA LEU A 135 18.94 -5.97 10.47
C LEU A 135 20.14 -5.01 10.34
N GLU A 136 20.62 -4.47 11.47
CA GLU A 136 21.77 -3.55 11.51
C GLU A 136 23.09 -4.21 11.05
N GLU A 137 23.22 -5.52 11.19
CA GLU A 137 24.46 -6.22 10.81
C GLU A 137 24.51 -6.48 9.31
N VAL A 138 23.35 -6.63 8.67
CA VAL A 138 23.26 -6.92 7.22
C VAL A 138 23.41 -5.64 6.40
N GLU A 139 23.00 -4.49 6.94
CA GLU A 139 23.08 -3.19 6.25
C GLU A 139 22.40 -3.19 4.86
N LEU A 140 21.24 -3.86 4.73
CA LEU A 140 20.48 -3.98 3.47
C LEU A 140 20.29 -2.65 2.69
N PRO A 141 20.04 -1.49 3.33
CA PRO A 141 19.95 -0.23 2.61
C PRO A 141 21.25 0.16 1.89
N VAL A 142 22.41 -0.27 2.39
CA VAL A 142 23.73 0.00 1.80
C VAL A 142 24.08 -1.08 0.77
N GLU A 143 23.88 -2.35 1.12
CA GLU A 143 24.28 -3.48 0.27
C GLU A 143 23.42 -3.59 -0.99
N VAL A 144 22.09 -3.45 -0.85
CA VAL A 144 21.15 -3.67 -1.96
C VAL A 144 20.26 -2.47 -2.25
N GLY A 145 20.41 -1.35 -1.55
CA GLY A 145 19.58 -0.17 -1.78
C GLY A 145 18.11 -0.35 -1.38
N MET A 146 17.80 -1.35 -0.54
CA MET A 146 16.44 -1.65 -0.09
C MET A 146 16.35 -1.63 1.44
N ARG A 147 15.32 -0.95 1.96
CA ARG A 147 14.99 -0.90 3.39
C ARG A 147 13.93 -1.95 3.71
N VAL A 148 14.06 -2.58 4.87
CA VAL A 148 13.01 -3.46 5.41
C VAL A 148 11.86 -2.61 5.96
N MET A 149 10.66 -2.85 5.44
CA MET A 149 9.42 -2.18 5.87
C MET A 149 8.65 -3.03 6.88
N ALA A 150 8.67 -4.36 6.70
CA ALA A 150 8.03 -5.27 7.62
C ALA A 150 8.63 -6.67 7.60
N ILE A 151 8.47 -7.39 8.71
CA ILE A 151 8.80 -8.80 8.85
C ILE A 151 7.54 -9.52 9.33
N ARG A 152 7.08 -10.50 8.54
CA ARG A 152 6.04 -11.43 8.98
C ARG A 152 6.68 -12.74 9.43
N ARG A 153 6.44 -13.08 10.69
CA ARG A 153 6.84 -14.33 11.34
C ARG A 153 5.61 -15.15 11.70
N GLY A 154 5.27 -16.09 10.83
CA GLY A 154 4.01 -16.84 10.97
C GLY A 154 2.82 -15.90 10.87
N LYS A 155 2.12 -15.67 11.98
CA LYS A 155 0.99 -14.72 12.10
C LYS A 155 1.36 -13.39 12.74
N VAL A 156 2.59 -13.24 13.21
CA VAL A 156 3.06 -12.02 13.88
C VAL A 156 3.68 -11.11 12.83
N TRP A 157 3.29 -9.85 12.86
CA TRP A 157 3.83 -8.78 12.03
C TRP A 157 4.67 -7.84 12.89
N LEU A 158 5.88 -7.55 12.41
CA LEU A 158 6.73 -6.46 12.87
C LEU A 158 6.76 -5.44 11.74
N ILE A 159 6.10 -4.30 11.92
CA ILE A 159 6.04 -3.21 10.94
C ILE A 159 6.99 -2.13 11.43
N ASP A 160 7.75 -1.56 10.50
CA ASP A 160 8.88 -0.64 10.77
C ASP A 160 9.87 -1.23 11.79
N PRO A 161 10.49 -2.40 11.48
CA PRO A 161 11.40 -3.05 12.42
C PRO A 161 12.67 -2.24 12.66
N ASP A 162 13.21 -2.38 13.87
CA ASP A 162 14.41 -1.69 14.32
C ASP A 162 15.68 -2.48 13.93
N GLY A 163 16.84 -1.81 13.97
CA GLY A 163 18.12 -2.44 13.60
C GLY A 163 18.48 -3.69 14.41
N ASP A 164 17.98 -3.80 15.64
CA ASP A 164 18.25 -4.93 16.53
C ASP A 164 17.32 -6.13 16.28
N ASP A 165 16.29 -6.00 15.42
CA ASP A 165 15.41 -7.10 15.06
C ASP A 165 16.16 -8.21 14.33
N LEU A 166 15.94 -9.44 14.79
CA LEU A 166 16.58 -10.64 14.27
C LEU A 166 15.76 -11.21 13.11
N LEU A 167 16.40 -11.39 11.96
CA LEU A 167 15.90 -12.17 10.85
C LEU A 167 16.05 -13.66 11.13
N VAL A 168 14.96 -14.42 11.04
CA VAL A 168 14.99 -15.88 11.23
C VAL A 168 14.51 -16.62 9.98
N ALA A 169 14.81 -17.91 9.91
CA ALA A 169 14.35 -18.76 8.82
C ALA A 169 12.82 -18.75 8.72
N ASP A 170 12.31 -18.77 7.49
CA ASP A 170 10.89 -18.68 7.13
C ASP A 170 10.19 -17.34 7.41
N ASP A 171 10.91 -16.33 7.93
CA ASP A 171 10.42 -14.97 7.91
C ASP A 171 10.13 -14.54 6.47
N VAL A 172 9.01 -13.86 6.28
CA VAL A 172 8.69 -13.14 5.05
C VAL A 172 9.02 -11.67 5.30
N VAL A 173 9.99 -11.17 4.56
CA VAL A 173 10.47 -9.80 4.66
C VAL A 173 9.88 -9.00 3.50
N ILE A 174 9.30 -7.87 3.84
CA ILE A 174 8.82 -6.86 2.90
C ILE A 174 9.84 -5.73 2.90
N LEU A 175 10.35 -5.38 1.72
CA LEU A 175 11.35 -4.35 1.53
C LEU A 175 10.87 -3.32 0.52
N ARG A 176 11.39 -2.10 0.61
CA ARG A 176 11.16 -1.03 -0.35
C ARG A 176 12.48 -0.41 -0.78
N GLY A 177 12.63 -0.14 -2.06
CA GLY A 177 13.84 0.51 -2.61
C GLY A 177 13.96 0.30 -4.11
N ALA A 178 15.15 0.61 -4.64
CA ALA A 178 15.40 0.51 -6.07
C ALA A 178 15.34 -0.95 -6.58
N PRO A 179 14.76 -1.21 -7.76
CA PRO A 179 14.60 -2.55 -8.31
C PRO A 179 15.94 -3.28 -8.55
N ASP A 180 17.02 -2.54 -8.83
CA ASP A 180 18.35 -3.08 -9.11
C ASP A 180 18.89 -3.98 -7.99
N GLY A 181 18.45 -3.77 -6.75
CA GLY A 181 18.86 -4.55 -5.57
C GLY A 181 18.20 -5.92 -5.43
N ILE A 182 17.13 -6.20 -6.17
CA ILE A 182 16.27 -7.37 -5.94
C ILE A 182 17.02 -8.69 -6.16
N ASP A 183 17.86 -8.75 -7.19
CA ASP A 183 18.59 -9.97 -7.53
C ASP A 183 19.59 -10.35 -6.44
N GLU A 184 20.34 -9.36 -5.93
CA GLU A 184 21.27 -9.55 -4.83
C GLU A 184 20.54 -9.88 -3.52
N LEU A 185 19.46 -9.16 -3.22
CA LEU A 185 18.58 -9.46 -2.08
C LEU A 185 18.10 -10.92 -2.11
N ARG A 186 17.65 -11.40 -3.27
CA ARG A 186 17.16 -12.78 -3.43
C ARG A 186 18.28 -13.79 -3.22
N GLN A 187 19.49 -13.51 -3.70
CA GLN A 187 20.66 -14.36 -3.41
C GLN A 187 20.98 -14.41 -1.92
N LEU A 188 21.03 -13.25 -1.25
CA LEU A 188 21.26 -13.16 0.19
C LEU A 188 20.20 -13.93 0.99
N ALA A 189 18.94 -13.88 0.57
CA ALA A 189 17.82 -14.58 1.19
C ALA A 189 17.71 -16.08 0.80
N GLY A 190 18.54 -16.56 -0.13
CA GLY A 190 18.45 -17.92 -0.69
C GLY A 190 17.16 -18.16 -1.49
N ALA A 191 16.55 -17.09 -1.99
CA ALA A 191 15.33 -17.14 -2.79
C ALA A 191 15.65 -17.37 -4.28
N PRO A 192 14.69 -17.90 -5.07
CA PRO A 192 14.84 -18.01 -6.52
C PRO A 192 15.08 -16.65 -7.17
N GLU A 193 15.83 -16.64 -8.27
CA GLU A 193 16.04 -15.48 -9.15
C GLU A 193 14.69 -14.86 -9.54
N TRP A 194 14.65 -13.53 -9.61
CA TRP A 194 13.51 -12.81 -10.15
C TRP A 194 13.87 -12.26 -11.52
N ARG A 195 12.90 -12.26 -12.43
CA ARG A 195 13.07 -11.69 -13.75
C ARG A 195 11.90 -10.77 -14.01
N PRO A 196 12.14 -9.46 -14.20
CA PRO A 196 11.08 -8.57 -14.59
C PRO A 196 10.52 -9.01 -15.95
N PRO A 197 9.21 -8.86 -16.18
CA PRO A 197 8.65 -8.98 -17.51
C PRO A 197 9.26 -7.90 -18.40
N THR A 198 9.83 -8.31 -19.53
CA THR A 198 10.32 -7.39 -20.57
C THR A 198 9.25 -7.26 -21.64
N VAL A 199 8.87 -6.04 -21.98
CA VAL A 199 7.95 -5.76 -23.09
C VAL A 199 8.71 -4.98 -24.16
N ASP A 200 8.59 -5.42 -25.41
CA ASP A 200 9.10 -4.67 -26.56
C ASP A 200 8.11 -3.54 -26.86
N HIS A 201 8.45 -2.30 -26.51
CA HIS A 201 7.59 -1.15 -26.80
C HIS A 201 7.54 -0.87 -28.31
N ASP A 202 6.32 -0.82 -28.87
CA ASP A 202 6.08 -0.21 -30.18
C ASP A 202 6.20 1.33 -30.01
N PRO A 203 6.99 2.04 -30.84
CA PRO A 203 7.08 3.50 -30.77
C PRO A 203 5.76 4.24 -31.07
N THR A 204 4.68 3.57 -31.50
CA THR A 204 3.38 4.22 -31.70
C THR A 204 2.56 4.29 -30.41
N ILE A 205 2.32 5.51 -29.92
CA ILE A 205 1.47 5.75 -28.75
C ILE A 205 0.00 5.48 -29.09
N THR A 206 -0.59 4.49 -28.43
CA THR A 206 -2.00 4.08 -28.50
C THR A 206 -2.83 4.74 -27.39
N ASP A 207 -4.16 4.57 -27.43
CA ASP A 207 -5.01 4.97 -26.29
C ASP A 207 -4.79 4.05 -25.07
N LEU A 208 -4.29 2.82 -25.26
CA LEU A 208 -3.91 1.93 -24.17
C LEU A 208 -2.70 2.46 -23.42
N ASP A 209 -1.67 2.91 -24.14
CA ASP A 209 -0.47 3.50 -23.52
C ASP A 209 -0.84 4.73 -22.68
N ARG A 210 -1.75 5.58 -23.17
CA ARG A 210 -2.27 6.72 -22.41
C ARG A 210 -3.01 6.30 -21.15
N ALA A 211 -3.81 5.23 -21.23
CA ALA A 211 -4.52 4.70 -20.07
C ALA A 211 -3.52 4.16 -19.02
N VAL A 212 -2.48 3.48 -19.48
CA VAL A 212 -1.38 2.99 -18.63
C VAL A 212 -0.65 4.15 -17.95
N ASP A 213 -0.19 5.15 -18.72
CA ASP A 213 0.51 6.33 -18.20
C ASP A 213 -0.28 7.04 -17.10
N VAL A 214 -1.56 7.30 -17.37
CA VAL A 214 -2.45 7.97 -16.41
C VAL A 214 -2.61 7.14 -15.16
N LEU A 215 -2.73 5.82 -15.30
CA LEU A 215 -2.90 4.94 -14.17
C LEU A 215 -1.64 4.86 -13.27
N VAL A 216 -0.45 4.86 -13.87
CA VAL A 216 0.83 4.99 -13.13
C VAL A 216 0.86 6.31 -12.35
N GLU A 217 0.43 7.39 -12.99
CA GLU A 217 0.36 8.70 -12.35
C GLU A 217 -0.70 8.73 -11.22
N MET A 218 -1.87 8.11 -11.41
CA MET A 218 -2.91 7.99 -10.37
C MET A 218 -2.37 7.23 -9.15
N LYS A 219 -1.67 6.11 -9.36
CA LYS A 219 -1.01 5.36 -8.29
C LYS A 219 -0.10 6.29 -7.49
N ASN A 220 0.81 7.00 -8.16
CA ASN A 220 1.79 7.86 -7.49
C ASN A 220 1.12 9.01 -6.72
N ILE A 221 0.09 9.63 -7.31
CA ILE A 221 -0.65 10.71 -6.64
C ILE A 221 -1.41 10.18 -5.42
N SER A 222 -2.04 9.01 -5.51
CA SER A 222 -2.78 8.41 -4.40
C SER A 222 -1.88 8.08 -3.19
N GLU A 223 -0.68 7.56 -3.42
CA GLU A 223 0.32 7.31 -2.35
C GLU A 223 0.80 8.62 -1.71
N VAL A 224 1.08 9.64 -2.54
CA VAL A 224 1.48 10.96 -2.05
C VAL A 224 0.36 11.58 -1.21
N ALA A 225 -0.90 11.47 -1.64
CA ALA A 225 -2.05 11.99 -0.91
C ALA A 225 -2.15 11.36 0.50
N VAL A 226 -1.94 10.05 0.64
CA VAL A 226 -1.92 9.36 1.94
C VAL A 226 -0.81 9.88 2.85
N GLY A 227 0.42 9.98 2.33
CA GLY A 227 1.57 10.47 3.11
C GLY A 227 1.40 11.93 3.55
N LEU A 228 0.85 12.78 2.67
CA LEU A 228 0.52 14.16 2.97
C LEU A 228 -0.62 14.26 3.99
N ALA A 229 -1.64 13.40 3.91
CA ALA A 229 -2.76 13.39 4.84
C ALA A 229 -2.32 13.07 6.27
N TYR A 230 -1.49 12.04 6.45
CA TYR A 230 -0.90 11.75 7.77
C TYR A 230 0.00 12.88 8.26
N SER A 231 0.77 13.50 7.37
CA SER A 231 1.64 14.63 7.71
C SER A 231 0.83 15.86 8.13
N ALA A 232 -0.24 16.18 7.41
CA ALA A 232 -1.16 17.27 7.73
C ALA A 232 -1.79 17.08 9.12
N LEU A 233 -2.22 15.86 9.45
CA LEU A 233 -2.75 15.52 10.78
C LEU A 233 -1.69 15.60 11.88
N LEU A 234 -0.48 15.09 11.63
CA LEU A 234 0.61 15.07 12.61
C LEU A 234 1.07 16.49 12.98
N PHE A 235 1.16 17.37 11.98
CA PHE A 235 1.65 18.74 12.16
C PHE A 235 0.53 19.78 12.30
N ASN A 236 -0.74 19.36 12.17
CA ASN A 236 -1.90 20.25 12.11
C ASN A 236 -1.72 21.36 11.06
N ASP A 237 -1.31 20.95 9.84
CA ASP A 237 -0.95 21.84 8.75
C ASP A 237 -2.08 21.94 7.71
N GLN A 238 -2.75 23.10 7.69
CA GLN A 238 -3.84 23.40 6.75
C GLN A 238 -3.39 23.50 5.29
N SER A 239 -2.12 23.87 5.04
CA SER A 239 -1.60 23.95 3.67
C SER A 239 -1.40 22.56 3.09
N LEU A 240 -0.92 21.61 3.91
CA LEU A 240 -0.84 20.20 3.50
C LEU A 240 -2.22 19.59 3.30
N ALA A 241 -3.19 19.91 4.18
CA ALA A 241 -4.58 19.45 4.01
C ALA A 241 -5.18 19.94 2.67
N ALA A 242 -5.01 21.23 2.35
CA ALA A 242 -5.48 21.79 1.09
C ALA A 242 -4.77 21.20 -0.16
N GLU A 243 -3.53 20.74 -0.03
CA GLU A 243 -2.84 20.01 -1.10
C GLU A 243 -3.47 18.63 -1.31
N VAL A 244 -3.78 17.89 -0.22
CA VAL A 244 -4.47 16.60 -0.32
C VAL A 244 -5.80 16.74 -1.07
N SER A 245 -6.58 17.77 -0.75
CA SER A 245 -7.85 18.06 -1.46
C SER A 245 -7.64 18.34 -2.95
N GLN A 246 -6.58 19.06 -3.35
CA GLN A 246 -6.26 19.27 -4.76
C GLN A 246 -5.80 18.00 -5.48
N LEU A 247 -5.10 17.11 -4.77
CA LEU A 247 -4.67 15.82 -5.33
C LEU A 247 -5.86 14.88 -5.55
N GLU A 248 -6.85 14.90 -4.66
CA GLU A 248 -8.10 14.15 -4.81
C GLU A 248 -8.92 14.66 -6.01
N ASP A 249 -9.15 15.97 -6.13
CA ASP A 249 -9.81 16.59 -7.30
C ASP A 249 -9.12 16.14 -8.62
N ARG A 250 -7.78 16.07 -8.61
CA ARG A 250 -7.00 15.64 -9.76
C ARG A 250 -7.15 14.14 -10.05
N LEU A 251 -7.19 13.29 -9.03
CA LEU A 251 -7.44 11.85 -9.18
C LEU A 251 -8.80 11.59 -9.82
N ASP A 252 -9.80 12.39 -9.44
CA ASP A 252 -11.14 12.35 -9.99
C ASP A 252 -11.14 12.64 -11.51
N GLU A 253 -10.53 13.75 -11.91
CA GLU A 253 -10.37 14.10 -13.33
C GLU A 253 -9.54 13.06 -14.12
N MET A 254 -8.57 12.42 -13.46
CA MET A 254 -7.76 11.36 -14.07
C MET A 254 -8.57 10.09 -14.29
N ARG A 255 -9.41 9.70 -13.32
CA ARG A 255 -10.32 8.55 -13.43
C ARG A 255 -11.27 8.71 -14.62
N GLU A 256 -11.91 9.88 -14.75
CA GLU A 256 -12.82 10.14 -15.87
C GLU A 256 -12.12 10.00 -17.23
N ARG A 257 -10.89 10.51 -17.34
CA ARG A 257 -10.13 10.40 -18.58
C ARG A 257 -9.66 8.96 -18.84
N LEU A 258 -9.24 8.24 -17.79
CA LEU A 258 -8.88 6.82 -17.85
C LEU A 258 -10.01 5.99 -18.45
N GLU A 259 -11.24 6.18 -17.97
CA GLU A 259 -12.41 5.49 -18.51
C GLU A 259 -12.56 5.71 -20.02
N VAL A 260 -12.40 6.96 -20.49
CA VAL A 260 -12.49 7.29 -21.91
C VAL A 260 -11.42 6.58 -22.74
N TRP A 261 -10.17 6.57 -22.28
CA TRP A 261 -9.08 5.89 -23.00
C TRP A 261 -9.28 4.38 -23.02
N VAL A 262 -9.65 3.77 -21.89
CA VAL A 262 -9.94 2.33 -21.82
C VAL A 262 -11.08 1.94 -22.76
N LEU A 263 -12.16 2.73 -22.82
CA LEU A 263 -13.29 2.48 -23.72
C LEU A 263 -12.93 2.62 -25.20
N ARG A 264 -12.00 3.52 -25.53
CA ARG A 264 -11.48 3.65 -26.91
C ARG A 264 -10.58 2.49 -27.30
N SER A 265 -9.66 2.09 -26.42
CA SER A 265 -8.81 0.92 -26.64
C SER A 265 -9.64 -0.35 -26.83
N ALA A 266 -10.72 -0.51 -26.05
CA ALA A 266 -11.65 -1.61 -26.20
C ALA A 266 -12.35 -1.68 -27.58
N ALA A 267 -12.43 -0.57 -28.32
CA ALA A 267 -13.03 -0.54 -29.66
C ALA A 267 -12.11 -1.18 -30.72
N ASP A 268 -10.80 -1.19 -30.47
CA ASP A 268 -9.79 -1.73 -31.38
C ASP A 268 -9.41 -3.18 -31.01
N GLU A 269 -9.86 -3.70 -29.87
CA GLU A 269 -9.61 -5.06 -29.39
C GLU A 269 -10.76 -6.04 -29.65
N VAL A 270 -10.42 -7.29 -29.98
CA VAL A 270 -11.40 -8.38 -30.19
C VAL A 270 -11.97 -8.89 -28.87
N ASP A 271 -11.18 -8.86 -27.80
CA ASP A 271 -11.59 -9.23 -26.43
C ASP A 271 -11.08 -8.17 -25.43
N PRO A 272 -11.93 -7.23 -24.99
CA PRO A 272 -11.53 -6.16 -24.06
C PRO A 272 -11.49 -6.63 -22.60
N SER A 273 -11.72 -7.91 -22.31
CA SER A 273 -11.71 -8.44 -20.94
C SER A 273 -10.45 -8.07 -20.14
N PRO A 274 -9.23 -8.07 -20.72
CA PRO A 274 -8.01 -7.70 -20.00
C PRO A 274 -7.93 -6.23 -19.57
N LEU A 275 -8.75 -5.35 -20.16
CA LEU A 275 -8.79 -3.93 -19.83
C LEU A 275 -9.58 -3.63 -18.55
N ARG A 276 -10.33 -4.61 -18.03
CA ARG A 276 -11.11 -4.46 -16.80
C ARG A 276 -10.22 -4.12 -15.60
N GLY A 277 -9.01 -4.69 -15.53
CA GLY A 277 -8.07 -4.38 -14.47
C GLY A 277 -7.72 -2.90 -14.40
N LEU A 278 -7.64 -2.19 -15.54
CA LEU A 278 -7.36 -0.76 -15.58
C LEU A 278 -8.44 0.06 -14.88
N LEU A 279 -9.72 -0.24 -15.17
CA LEU A 279 -10.85 0.45 -14.55
C LEU A 279 -10.92 0.19 -13.05
N HIS A 280 -10.71 -1.07 -12.64
CA HIS A 280 -10.69 -1.43 -11.22
C HIS A 280 -9.54 -0.75 -10.48
N LEU A 281 -8.36 -0.64 -11.11
CA LEU A 281 -7.22 0.02 -10.50
C LEU A 281 -7.42 1.53 -10.42
N GLY A 282 -7.96 2.16 -11.46
CA GLY A 282 -8.29 3.59 -11.45
C GLY A 282 -9.30 3.95 -10.37
N ALA A 283 -10.36 3.15 -10.22
CA ALA A 283 -11.34 3.33 -9.14
C ALA A 283 -10.72 3.15 -7.75
N ALA A 284 -9.85 2.15 -7.58
CA ALA A 284 -9.19 1.93 -6.29
C ALA A 284 -8.19 3.06 -5.95
N ALA A 285 -7.48 3.60 -6.94
CA ALA A 285 -6.57 4.72 -6.74
C ALA A 285 -7.30 6.02 -6.36
N GLU A 286 -8.46 6.29 -6.96
CA GLU A 286 -9.30 7.42 -6.56
C GLU A 286 -9.89 7.22 -5.16
N GLU A 287 -10.41 6.03 -4.81
CA GLU A 287 -10.88 5.75 -3.44
C GLU A 287 -9.79 5.89 -2.37
N ILE A 288 -8.52 5.62 -2.71
CA ILE A 288 -7.37 5.91 -1.83
C ILE A 288 -7.23 7.43 -1.63
N GLY A 289 -7.36 8.21 -2.70
CA GLY A 289 -7.39 9.68 -2.66
C GLY A 289 -8.52 10.22 -1.79
N ASP A 290 -9.74 9.76 -2.00
CA ASP A 290 -10.92 10.13 -1.20
C ASP A 290 -10.73 9.83 0.28
N ALA A 291 -10.17 8.66 0.58
CA ALA A 291 -9.92 8.28 1.97
C ALA A 291 -8.84 9.17 2.58
N ALA A 292 -7.80 9.55 1.84
CA ALA A 292 -6.80 10.52 2.28
C ALA A 292 -7.39 11.92 2.50
N GLN A 293 -8.25 12.41 1.61
CA GLN A 293 -8.98 13.67 1.78
C GLN A 293 -9.87 13.63 3.03
N GLN A 294 -10.60 12.53 3.24
CA GLN A 294 -11.43 12.35 4.43
C GLN A 294 -10.61 12.45 5.73
N MET A 295 -9.36 11.98 5.75
CA MET A 295 -8.50 12.10 6.93
C MET A 295 -8.26 13.55 7.34
N VAL A 296 -8.08 14.45 6.36
CA VAL A 296 -7.67 15.84 6.61
C VAL A 296 -8.84 16.81 6.80
N TRP A 297 -10.08 16.36 6.60
CA TRP A 297 -11.29 17.18 6.75
C TRP A 297 -11.35 17.94 8.09
N LEU A 298 -10.87 17.32 9.17
CA LEU A 298 -10.83 17.92 10.51
C LEU A 298 -9.77 19.03 10.67
N VAL A 299 -8.77 19.09 9.79
CA VAL A 299 -7.71 20.10 9.80
C VAL A 299 -8.15 21.35 9.02
N GLU A 300 -9.05 21.19 8.05
CA GLU A 300 -9.60 22.27 7.23
C GLU A 300 -10.64 23.15 7.95
N GLU A 301 -11.32 22.63 9.00
CA GLU A 301 -12.22 23.39 9.89
C GLU A 301 -11.49 24.37 10.83
#